data_AF-A0A0K2TQ21-F1
#
_entry.id   AF-A0A0K2TQ21-F1
#
_cell.length_a   1.000
_cell.length_b   1.000
_cell.length_c   1.000
_cell.angle_alpha   90.00
_cell.angle_beta   90.00
_cell.angle_gamma   90.00
#
_symmetry.space_group_name_H-M   'P 1'
#
loop_
_entity.id
_entity.type
_entity.pdbx_description
1 polymer ?
#
loop_
_entity_poly.entity_id
_entity_poly.type
_entity_poly.pdbx_seq_one_letter_code
_entity_poly.pdbx_strand_id
1 'polypeptide(L)'
;SVHHLICEFSVHQTKPSISKMFKAVASTLAFAALFVATQVSSQSPSAYQLPADAELILNSPVSTSFSCEGQSYGYYADVDNNCQIFHICLPIEDDAGQIIETAQYSFVCGNTTMFDQQTLTCNYPEDAFPCNEAPSLYG
;
A
#
# COMPACT_ATOMS: atom_id res chain seq x y z
N SER A 1 -2.65 -44.70 6.38
CA SER A 1 -1.45 -43.85 6.43
C SER A 1 -1.83 -42.57 7.15
N VAL A 2 -1.69 -42.39 8.47
CA VAL A 2 -0.57 -42.63 9.40
C VAL A 2 0.70 -41.88 9.00
N HIS A 3 1.17 -41.06 9.96
CA HIS A 3 2.43 -40.33 10.09
C HIS A 3 2.53 -38.96 9.39
N HIS A 4 2.93 -37.87 10.06
CA HIS A 4 3.26 -37.57 11.46
C HIS A 4 3.51 -36.04 11.48
N LEU A 5 2.80 -35.28 12.30
CA LEU A 5 3.29 -34.65 13.53
C LEU A 5 4.23 -33.44 13.37
N ILE A 6 3.72 -32.30 13.86
CA ILE A 6 4.30 -31.49 14.94
C ILE A 6 5.83 -31.42 14.99
N CYS A 7 6.36 -30.22 14.71
CA CYS A 7 7.54 -29.73 15.43
C CYS A 7 7.16 -28.42 16.12
N GLU A 8 6.73 -28.53 17.38
CA GLU A 8 7.12 -27.54 18.37
C GLU A 8 8.64 -27.57 18.44
N PHE A 9 9.30 -26.46 18.12
CA PHE A 9 10.64 -26.21 18.63
C PHE A 9 10.61 -24.87 19.34
N SER A 10 10.75 -24.97 20.65
CA SER A 10 10.94 -23.90 21.62
C SER A 10 11.77 -22.76 21.05
N VAL A 11 11.23 -21.55 21.12
CA VAL A 11 12.00 -20.31 21.11
C VAL A 11 12.94 -20.36 22.31
N HIS A 12 14.15 -20.87 22.10
CA HIS A 12 15.19 -20.79 23.11
C HIS A 12 15.71 -19.35 23.12
N GLN A 13 15.12 -18.53 23.98
CA GLN A 13 15.65 -17.24 24.41
C GLN A 13 17.08 -17.46 24.93
N THR A 14 18.08 -17.32 24.06
CA THR A 14 19.48 -17.24 24.46
C THR A 14 19.83 -15.77 24.58
N LYS A 15 19.82 -15.29 25.83
CA LYS A 15 20.31 -13.98 26.23
C LYS A 15 21.77 -13.83 25.74
N PRO A 16 22.11 -12.89 24.84
CA PRO A 16 23.51 -12.69 24.49
C PRO A 16 24.23 -12.08 25.70
N SER A 17 25.11 -12.89 26.30
CA SER A 17 26.01 -12.46 27.38
C SER A 17 27.04 -11.48 26.82
N ILE A 18 27.15 -10.31 27.46
CA ILE A 18 27.91 -9.09 27.09
C ILE A 18 29.45 -9.29 26.99
N SER A 19 30.00 -10.50 27.05
CA SER A 19 31.42 -10.70 27.39
C SER A 19 32.38 -11.10 26.26
N LYS A 20 32.01 -11.05 24.97
CA LYS A 20 32.95 -11.43 23.88
C LYS A 20 32.93 -10.46 22.70
N MET A 21 33.18 -9.19 22.97
CA MET A 21 33.79 -8.30 21.99
C MET A 21 35.30 -8.62 21.92
N PHE A 22 35.94 -8.26 20.80
CA PHE A 22 37.36 -8.42 20.46
C PHE A 22 37.74 -9.74 19.76
N LYS A 23 38.19 -9.57 18.50
CA LYS A 23 38.92 -10.51 17.61
C LYS A 23 38.10 -11.32 16.59
N ALA A 24 37.40 -10.62 15.69
CA ALA A 24 37.22 -11.06 14.30
C ALA A 24 36.84 -9.89 13.37
N VAL A 25 37.57 -8.78 13.46
CA VAL A 25 37.41 -7.60 12.60
C VAL A 25 38.56 -7.63 11.58
N ALA A 26 38.43 -8.39 10.50
CA ALA A 26 39.42 -8.30 9.40
C ALA A 26 38.99 -8.86 8.04
N SER A 27 37.96 -9.72 7.91
CA SER A 27 37.77 -10.46 6.64
C SER A 27 36.36 -10.44 6.03
N THR A 28 35.43 -9.64 6.56
CA THR A 28 34.01 -9.60 6.11
C THR A 28 33.60 -8.32 5.39
N LEU A 29 34.51 -7.37 5.19
CA LEU A 29 34.19 -6.06 4.59
C LEU A 29 33.93 -6.10 3.07
N ALA A 30 34.37 -7.15 2.36
CA ALA A 30 34.22 -7.21 0.90
C ALA A 30 32.84 -7.73 0.44
N PHE A 31 32.18 -8.59 1.22
CA PHE A 31 30.88 -9.18 0.82
C PHE A 31 29.68 -8.33 1.22
N ALA A 32 29.77 -7.54 2.29
CA ALA A 32 28.64 -6.71 2.74
C ALA A 32 28.33 -5.58 1.76
N ALA A 33 29.33 -5.03 1.07
CA ALA A 33 29.13 -3.90 0.15
C ALA A 33 28.41 -4.27 -1.16
N LEU A 34 28.47 -5.54 -1.60
CA LEU A 34 27.82 -5.99 -2.84
C LEU A 34 26.33 -6.36 -2.64
N PHE A 35 25.89 -6.66 -1.43
CA PHE A 35 24.49 -7.06 -1.16
C PHE A 35 23.53 -5.88 -0.88
N VAL A 36 24.04 -4.68 -0.61
CA VAL A 36 23.18 -3.52 -0.29
C VAL A 36 22.57 -2.89 -1.56
N ALA A 37 23.13 -3.14 -2.74
CA ALA A 37 22.66 -2.54 -3.99
C ALA A 37 21.45 -3.25 -4.65
N THR A 38 21.00 -4.41 -4.14
CA THR A 38 19.94 -5.22 -4.78
C THR A 38 18.58 -5.15 -4.08
N GLN A 39 18.47 -4.45 -2.96
CA GLN A 39 17.23 -4.41 -2.18
C GLN A 39 16.42 -3.14 -2.46
N VAL A 40 16.25 -2.73 -3.73
CA VAL A 40 15.14 -1.84 -4.09
C VAL A 40 13.89 -2.68 -3.96
N SER A 41 13.33 -2.70 -2.76
CA SER A 41 12.02 -3.27 -2.53
C SER A 41 11.05 -2.33 -3.22
N SER A 42 10.37 -2.76 -4.29
CA SER A 42 9.16 -2.08 -4.77
C SER A 42 8.07 -2.22 -3.68
N GLN A 43 8.26 -1.55 -2.54
CA GLN A 43 7.22 -1.39 -1.54
C GLN A 43 6.41 -0.19 -1.98
N SER A 44 5.29 -0.44 -2.68
CA SER A 44 4.26 0.57 -2.83
C SER A 44 3.90 1.11 -1.44
N PRO A 45 3.50 2.39 -1.32
CA PRO A 45 2.99 2.90 -0.05
C PRO A 45 1.89 1.98 0.47
N SER A 46 1.80 1.76 1.79
CA SER A 46 0.80 0.83 2.38
C SER A 46 -0.65 1.16 1.99
N ALA A 47 -0.92 2.39 1.54
CA ALA A 47 -2.19 2.82 0.97
C ALA A 47 -2.56 2.12 -0.36
N TYR A 48 -1.57 1.69 -1.16
CA TYR A 48 -1.71 1.06 -2.47
C TYR A 48 -1.46 -0.46 -2.39
N GLN A 49 -2.11 -1.10 -1.42
CA GLN A 49 -2.10 -2.55 -1.26
C GLN A 49 -3.11 -3.20 -2.22
N LEU A 50 -2.84 -3.10 -3.52
CA LEU A 50 -3.70 -3.67 -4.56
C LEU A 50 -3.47 -5.17 -4.73
N PRO A 51 -4.46 -5.92 -5.27
CA PRO A 51 -4.25 -7.32 -5.69
C PRO A 51 -3.07 -7.47 -6.64
N ALA A 52 -2.36 -8.60 -6.58
CA ALA A 52 -1.16 -8.84 -7.39
C ALA A 52 -1.42 -8.83 -8.92
N ASP A 53 -2.68 -9.03 -9.32
CA ASP A 53 -3.16 -9.00 -10.70
C ASP A 53 -3.74 -7.64 -11.11
N ALA A 54 -3.76 -6.64 -10.23
CA ALA A 54 -4.27 -5.30 -10.55
C ALA A 54 -3.51 -4.65 -11.72
N GLU A 55 -2.20 -4.90 -11.83
CA GLU A 55 -1.36 -4.44 -12.94
C GLU A 55 -1.82 -4.96 -14.31
N LEU A 56 -2.58 -6.07 -14.35
CA LEU A 56 -3.15 -6.62 -15.60
C LEU A 56 -4.44 -5.92 -16.03
N ILE A 57 -5.09 -5.20 -15.12
CA ILE A 57 -6.37 -4.51 -15.34
C ILE A 57 -6.15 -3.05 -15.70
N LEU A 58 -5.05 -2.47 -15.21
CA LEU A 58 -4.70 -1.07 -15.44
C LEU A 58 -4.13 -0.86 -16.84
N ASN A 59 -4.47 0.28 -17.44
CA ASN A 59 -4.00 0.65 -18.78
C ASN A 59 -2.66 1.40 -18.75
N SER A 60 -2.17 1.75 -17.57
CA SER A 60 -0.92 2.48 -17.32
C SER A 60 -0.29 2.06 -15.99
N PRO A 61 1.03 2.31 -15.80
CA PRO A 61 1.67 2.12 -14.50
C PRO A 61 0.96 2.92 -13.40
N VAL A 62 0.86 2.33 -12.20
CA VAL A 62 0.24 2.98 -11.04
C VAL A 62 1.04 4.22 -10.62
N SER A 63 0.38 5.37 -10.57
CA SER A 63 0.86 6.54 -9.84
C SER A 63 0.50 6.43 -8.36
N THR A 64 1.35 6.91 -7.46
CA THR A 64 1.10 6.90 -6.01
C THR A 64 1.06 8.31 -5.42
N SER A 65 0.67 9.28 -6.24
CA SER A 65 0.64 10.71 -5.93
C SER A 65 -0.58 11.15 -5.11
N PHE A 66 -1.70 10.43 -5.21
CA PHE A 66 -2.90 10.76 -4.43
C PHE A 66 -2.66 10.56 -2.93
N SER A 67 -3.14 11.52 -2.12
CA SER A 67 -3.08 11.50 -0.66
C SER A 67 -4.43 11.90 -0.05
N CYS A 68 -4.84 11.16 1.00
CA CYS A 68 -5.97 11.53 1.85
C CYS A 68 -5.67 12.67 2.84
N GLU A 69 -4.45 13.21 2.86
CA GLU A 69 -4.10 14.33 3.74
C GLU A 69 -4.97 15.56 3.42
N GLY A 70 -5.67 16.07 4.44
CA GLY A 70 -6.57 17.22 4.30
C GLY A 70 -7.92 16.90 3.66
N GLN A 71 -8.18 15.63 3.33
CA GLN A 71 -9.47 15.17 2.82
C GLN A 71 -10.40 14.75 3.96
N SER A 72 -11.69 15.03 3.82
CA SER A 72 -12.76 14.52 4.68
C SER A 72 -12.97 13.02 4.46
N TYR A 73 -13.80 12.42 5.32
CA TYR A 73 -14.31 11.08 5.03
C TYR A 73 -15.03 11.07 3.68
N GLY A 74 -14.58 10.21 2.77
CA GLY A 74 -15.15 10.19 1.43
C GLY A 74 -14.49 9.20 0.48
N TYR A 75 -14.98 9.22 -0.76
CA TYR A 75 -14.50 8.42 -1.87
C TYR A 75 -13.97 9.36 -2.94
N TYR A 76 -12.78 9.08 -3.45
CA TYR A 76 -12.03 10.00 -4.28
C TYR A 76 -11.51 9.29 -5.52
N ALA A 77 -11.90 9.75 -6.69
CA ALA A 77 -11.36 9.31 -7.96
C ALA A 77 -9.87 9.65 -8.05
N ASP A 78 -9.04 8.72 -8.51
CA ASP A 78 -7.64 9.04 -8.73
C ASP A 78 -7.39 9.48 -10.17
N VAL A 79 -7.34 10.80 -10.38
CA VAL A 79 -7.13 11.39 -11.70
C VAL A 79 -5.76 11.07 -12.29
N ASP A 80 -4.74 10.83 -11.45
CA ASP A 80 -3.39 10.48 -11.89
C ASP A 80 -3.31 9.02 -12.35
N ASN A 81 -4.32 8.22 -11.99
CA ASN A 81 -4.51 6.84 -12.45
C ASN A 81 -5.72 6.69 -13.37
N ASN A 82 -6.07 7.75 -14.12
CA ASN A 82 -7.16 7.77 -15.10
C ASN A 82 -8.51 7.33 -14.52
N CYS A 83 -8.73 7.57 -13.23
CA CYS A 83 -9.87 7.12 -12.44
C CYS A 83 -10.10 5.60 -12.46
N GLN A 84 -9.12 4.80 -12.90
CA GLN A 84 -9.17 3.34 -12.77
C GLN A 84 -8.94 2.89 -11.32
N ILE A 85 -8.30 3.75 -10.54
CA ILE A 85 -8.15 3.62 -9.09
C ILE A 85 -9.05 4.67 -8.42
N PHE A 86 -9.61 4.30 -7.27
CA PHE A 86 -10.22 5.24 -6.35
C PHE A 86 -9.78 4.95 -4.92
N HIS A 87 -9.92 5.97 -4.06
CA HIS A 87 -9.51 5.91 -2.68
C HIS A 87 -10.67 6.16 -1.74
N ILE A 88 -10.67 5.47 -0.60
CA ILE A 88 -11.49 5.82 0.55
C ILE A 88 -10.58 6.48 1.58
N CYS A 89 -10.91 7.72 1.96
CA CYS A 89 -10.26 8.41 3.07
C CYS A 89 -11.09 8.24 4.34
N LEU A 90 -10.47 7.73 5.40
CA LEU A 90 -11.11 7.51 6.69
C LEU A 90 -10.35 8.25 7.79
N PRO A 91 -10.89 9.38 8.30
CA PRO A 91 -10.35 10.05 9.48
C PRO A 91 -10.41 9.10 10.69
N ILE A 92 -9.28 8.92 11.35
CA ILE A 92 -9.14 8.20 12.60
C ILE A 92 -9.00 9.24 13.69
N GLU A 93 -9.95 9.23 14.63
CA GLU A 93 -10.02 10.18 15.74
C GLU A 93 -9.52 9.54 17.04
N ASP A 94 -9.00 10.37 17.95
CA ASP A 94 -8.77 9.98 19.34
C ASP A 94 -10.05 10.05 20.18
N ASP A 95 -9.96 9.69 21.47
CA ASP A 95 -11.10 9.74 22.41
C ASP A 95 -11.69 11.15 22.59
N ALA A 96 -10.96 12.21 22.18
CA ALA A 96 -11.40 13.60 22.25
C ALA A 96 -12.00 14.10 20.92
N GLY A 97 -12.07 13.26 19.87
CA GLY A 97 -12.57 13.62 18.55
C GLY A 97 -11.56 14.39 17.69
N GLN A 98 -10.27 14.40 18.05
CA GLN A 98 -9.23 14.99 17.21
C GLN A 98 -8.76 13.97 16.18
N ILE A 99 -8.76 14.35 14.91
CA ILE A 99 -8.19 13.51 13.84
C ILE A 99 -6.68 13.36 14.08
N ILE A 100 -6.23 12.14 14.35
CA ILE A 100 -4.82 11.78 14.56
C ILE A 100 -4.16 11.23 13.29
N GLU A 101 -4.95 10.66 12.40
CA GLU A 101 -4.52 10.10 11.12
C GLU A 101 -5.70 10.08 10.15
N THR A 102 -5.45 10.09 8.84
CA THR A 102 -6.48 9.75 7.84
C THR A 102 -6.00 8.54 7.06
N ALA A 103 -6.61 7.39 7.30
CA ALA A 103 -6.28 6.16 6.60
C ALA A 103 -6.74 6.24 5.14
N GLN A 104 -5.87 5.78 4.23
CA GLN A 104 -6.16 5.70 2.80
C GLN A 104 -6.27 4.23 2.38
N TYR A 105 -7.39 3.88 1.76
CA TYR A 105 -7.62 2.57 1.17
C TYR A 105 -7.81 2.71 -0.33
N SER A 106 -7.00 2.02 -1.13
CA SER A 106 -7.06 2.12 -2.59
C SER A 106 -7.72 0.89 -3.22
N PHE A 107 -8.52 1.12 -4.26
CA PHE A 107 -9.29 0.10 -4.95
C PHE A 107 -9.18 0.30 -6.47
N VAL A 108 -9.23 -0.80 -7.22
CA VAL A 108 -9.23 -0.79 -8.69
C VAL A 108 -10.63 -1.09 -9.22
N CYS A 109 -11.08 -0.31 -10.19
CA CYS A 109 -12.25 -0.62 -11.00
C CYS A 109 -11.92 -1.73 -12.03
N GLY A 110 -12.77 -2.76 -12.09
CA GLY A 110 -12.60 -3.89 -13.02
C GLY A 110 -13.16 -3.64 -14.42
N ASN A 111 -12.97 -4.58 -15.34
CA ASN A 111 -13.63 -4.61 -16.66
C ASN A 111 -13.48 -3.32 -17.48
N THR A 112 -12.33 -2.64 -17.39
CA THR A 112 -12.07 -1.40 -18.14
C THR A 112 -13.03 -0.25 -17.78
N THR A 113 -13.61 -0.29 -16.58
CA THR A 113 -14.44 0.80 -16.04
C THR A 113 -13.57 1.85 -15.33
N MET A 114 -14.12 3.03 -15.10
CA MET A 114 -13.51 4.08 -14.29
C MET A 114 -14.45 4.50 -13.16
N PHE A 115 -13.89 5.00 -12.07
CA PHE A 115 -14.65 5.47 -10.93
C PHE A 115 -15.37 6.77 -11.29
N ASP A 116 -16.70 6.71 -11.26
CA ASP A 116 -17.59 7.83 -11.43
C ASP A 116 -17.77 8.54 -10.08
N GLN A 117 -17.08 9.66 -9.93
CA GLN A 117 -17.11 10.47 -8.71
C GLN A 117 -18.51 11.00 -8.37
N GLN A 118 -19.41 11.14 -9.35
CA GLN A 118 -20.76 11.64 -9.09
C GLN A 118 -21.65 10.57 -8.45
N THR A 119 -21.54 9.33 -8.92
CA THR A 119 -22.38 8.22 -8.46
C THR A 119 -21.71 7.35 -7.39
N LEU A 120 -20.40 7.54 -7.18
CA LEU A 120 -19.54 6.76 -6.29
C LEU A 120 -19.49 5.27 -6.66
N THR A 121 -19.51 4.98 -7.96
CA THR A 121 -19.46 3.61 -8.50
C THR A 121 -18.47 3.50 -9.66
N CYS A 122 -18.04 2.29 -10.00
CA CYS A 122 -17.29 2.06 -11.23
C CYS A 122 -18.27 1.96 -12.41
N ASN A 123 -18.10 2.81 -13.42
CA ASN A 123 -18.97 2.88 -14.58
C ASN A 123 -18.16 2.91 -15.89
N TYR A 124 -18.82 2.66 -17.01
CA TYR A 124 -18.17 2.77 -18.32
C TYR A 124 -17.78 4.22 -18.61
N PRO A 125 -16.64 4.48 -19.27
CA PRO A 125 -16.16 5.85 -19.51
C PRO A 125 -17.17 6.77 -20.22
N GLU A 126 -18.04 6.22 -21.07
CA GLU A 126 -19.11 6.94 -21.76
C GLU A 126 -20.29 7.38 -20.88
N ASP A 127 -20.48 6.70 -19.74
CA ASP A 127 -21.59 6.94 -18.80
C ASP A 127 -21.14 7.62 -17.51
N ALA A 128 -19.84 7.56 -17.21
CA ALA A 128 -19.23 8.13 -16.02
C ALA A 128 -19.02 9.65 -16.14
N PHE A 129 -19.03 10.35 -15.00
CA PHE A 129 -18.62 11.75 -14.93
C PHE A 129 -17.16 11.94 -15.41
N PRO A 130 -16.81 13.04 -16.13
CA PRO A 130 -15.48 13.23 -16.67
C PRO A 130 -14.39 13.14 -15.60
N CYS A 131 -13.45 12.20 -15.77
CA CYS A 131 -12.43 11.89 -14.78
C CYS A 131 -11.60 13.12 -14.36
N ASN A 132 -11.17 13.95 -15.31
CA ASN A 132 -10.40 15.16 -15.05
C ASN A 132 -11.19 16.25 -14.29
N GLU A 133 -12.52 16.15 -14.26
CA GLU A 133 -13.39 17.07 -13.53
C GLU A 133 -13.80 16.50 -12.16
N ALA A 134 -13.52 15.22 -11.87
CA ALA A 134 -13.85 14.56 -10.61
C ALA A 134 -13.43 15.36 -9.35
N PRO A 135 -12.26 16.03 -9.30
CA PRO A 135 -11.88 16.86 -8.15
C PRO A 135 -12.88 17.97 -7.78
N SER A 136 -13.71 18.42 -8.74
CA SER A 136 -14.76 19.40 -8.48
C SER A 136 -15.92 18.87 -7.61
N LEU A 137 -16.01 17.54 -7.46
CA LEU A 137 -17.02 16.83 -6.68
C LEU A 137 -16.45 16.18 -5.41
N TYR A 138 -15.19 16.46 -5.06
CA TYR A 138 -14.62 16.04 -3.78
C TYR A 138 -15.32 16.78 -2.64
N GLY A 139 -15.56 16.10 -1.52
CA GLY A 139 -16.30 16.64 -0.37
C GLY A 139 -16.04 15.86 0.90
#